data_AF-A0A1S8NIT3-F1
#
_entry.id   AF-A0A1S8NIT3-F1
#
_cell.length_a   1.000
_cell.length_b   1.000
_cell.length_c   1.000
_cell.angle_alpha   90.00
_cell.angle_beta   90.00
_cell.angle_gamma   90.00
#
_symmetry.space_group_name_H-M   'P 1'
#
loop_
_entity.id
_entity.type
_entity.pdbx_description
1 polymer ?
#
loop_
_entity_poly.entity_id
_entity_poly.type
_entity_poly.pdbx_seq_one_letter_code
_entity_poly.pdbx_strand_id
1 'polypeptide(L)'
;MRNKLILSFLIVAMLIGIVGTSGVLVLRWVNRNTKQIYNDNLKSVDDILLIKENVSGIKSNTETIIHENDKTKIEEETKNINDMIEKNTSYISDYQKMRMTLEEEQFWLEFKNDLGIYTQKSQEIIDDINSNMLDKAQQKYLEIQPIEENMENIFNKIIEINLNSAQVANKNIDSILLTTSNIMIILSSILFICVILLGVFMSNYVNKLLKKIRDYAERIASFDFSTPIIIETKDEFGETASALNKAQENINKLLEKTLKALKI
;
A
#
# COMPACT_ATOMS: atom_id res chain seq x y z
N MET A 1 25.20 -33.77 8.81
CA MET A 1 25.12 -33.13 7.51
C MET A 1 23.70 -32.79 7.14
N ARG A 2 22.77 -33.75 6.98
CA ARG A 2 21.39 -33.46 6.52
C ARG A 2 20.70 -32.42 7.40
N ASN A 3 20.69 -32.63 8.72
CA ASN A 3 20.02 -31.72 9.66
C ASN A 3 20.65 -30.32 9.66
N LYS A 4 21.97 -30.21 9.45
CA LYS A 4 22.67 -28.92 9.40
C LYS A 4 22.32 -28.15 8.12
N LEU A 5 22.24 -28.84 6.98
CA LEU A 5 21.81 -28.23 5.71
C LEU A 5 20.36 -27.78 5.77
N ILE A 6 19.45 -28.65 6.22
CA ILE A 6 18.03 -28.31 6.35
C ILE A 6 17.87 -27.10 7.27
N LEU A 7 18.53 -27.08 8.42
CA LEU A 7 18.45 -25.95 9.34
C LEU A 7 18.97 -24.65 8.69
N SER A 8 20.09 -24.69 7.97
CA SER A 8 20.61 -23.49 7.28
C SER A 8 19.66 -22.98 6.20
N PHE A 9 19.06 -23.87 5.41
CA PHE A 9 18.12 -23.48 4.37
C PHE A 9 16.79 -22.99 4.95
N LEU A 10 16.32 -23.56 6.05
CA LEU A 10 15.11 -23.10 6.74
C LEU A 10 15.29 -21.69 7.31
N ILE A 11 16.45 -21.38 7.89
CA ILE A 11 16.76 -20.02 8.37
C ILE A 11 16.71 -19.02 7.21
N VAL A 12 17.36 -19.34 6.10
CA VAL A 12 17.35 -18.48 4.89
C VAL A 12 15.93 -18.32 4.35
N ALA A 13 15.18 -19.41 4.20
CA ALA A 13 13.81 -19.38 3.71
C ALA A 13 12.88 -18.53 4.61
N MET A 14 13.03 -18.66 5.93
CA MET A 14 12.29 -17.85 6.90
C MET A 14 12.60 -16.36 6.74
N LEU A 15 13.88 -15.99 6.62
CA LEU A 15 14.29 -14.59 6.46
C LEU A 15 13.78 -14.00 5.14
N ILE A 16 13.85 -14.76 4.03
CA ILE A 16 13.26 -14.36 2.74
C ILE A 16 11.75 -14.14 2.89
N GLY A 17 11.06 -15.07 3.57
CA GLY A 17 9.63 -14.97 3.82
C GLY A 17 9.23 -13.73 4.61
N ILE A 18 10.02 -13.38 5.64
CA ILE A 18 9.81 -12.16 6.44
C ILE A 18 9.97 -10.92 5.57
N VAL A 19 11.09 -10.78 4.85
CA VAL A 19 11.36 -9.60 4.00
C VAL A 19 10.28 -9.45 2.91
N GLY A 20 9.94 -10.54 2.23
CA GLY A 20 8.91 -10.54 1.19
C GLY A 20 7.53 -10.17 1.72
N THR A 21 7.13 -10.74 2.86
CA THR A 21 5.82 -10.46 3.48
C THR A 21 5.74 -9.01 3.94
N SER A 22 6.78 -8.48 4.58
CA SER A 22 6.85 -7.07 4.96
C SER A 22 6.71 -6.13 3.76
N GLY A 23 7.34 -6.47 2.63
CA GLY A 23 7.19 -5.73 1.36
C GLY A 23 5.73 -5.64 0.91
N VAL A 24 5.04 -6.77 0.89
CA VAL A 24 3.64 -6.84 0.48
C VAL A 24 2.73 -6.06 1.45
N LEU A 25 2.96 -6.13 2.75
CA LEU A 25 2.16 -5.41 3.74
C LEU A 25 2.24 -3.89 3.55
N VAL A 26 3.44 -3.37 3.29
CA VAL A 26 3.66 -1.93 3.06
C VAL A 26 3.02 -1.50 1.74
N LEU A 27 3.17 -2.28 0.66
CA LEU A 27 2.50 -2.00 -0.61
C LEU A 27 0.97 -1.97 -0.46
N ARG A 28 0.39 -2.90 0.30
CA ARG A 28 -1.05 -2.91 0.60
C ARG A 28 -1.47 -1.66 1.39
N TRP A 29 -0.67 -1.24 2.35
CA TRP A 29 -0.91 -0.02 3.12
C TRP A 29 -0.85 1.23 2.23
N VAL A 30 0.16 1.37 1.37
CA VAL A 30 0.29 2.47 0.40
C VAL A 30 -0.90 2.49 -0.55
N ASN A 31 -1.27 1.34 -1.13
CA ASN A 31 -2.41 1.24 -2.03
C ASN A 31 -3.73 1.66 -1.35
N ARG A 32 -3.94 1.27 -0.09
CA ARG A 32 -5.12 1.69 0.67
C ARG A 32 -5.15 3.20 0.89
N ASN A 33 -4.04 3.81 1.31
CA ASN A 33 -3.97 5.26 1.55
C ASN A 33 -4.09 6.05 0.25
N THR A 34 -3.50 5.56 -0.84
CA THR A 34 -3.63 6.20 -2.17
C THR A 34 -5.08 6.15 -2.68
N LYS A 35 -5.78 5.02 -2.47
CA LYS A 35 -7.21 4.92 -2.77
C LYS A 35 -8.05 5.86 -1.90
N GLN A 36 -7.67 6.07 -0.64
CA GLN A 36 -8.33 7.02 0.23
C GLN A 36 -8.16 8.45 -0.29
N ILE A 37 -6.93 8.85 -0.65
CA ILE A 37 -6.66 10.17 -1.28
C ILE A 37 -7.54 10.37 -2.51
N TYR A 38 -7.62 9.37 -3.39
CA TYR A 38 -8.42 9.47 -4.60
C TYR A 38 -9.93 9.53 -4.32
N ASN A 39 -10.47 8.56 -3.57
CA ASN A 39 -11.91 8.42 -3.39
C ASN A 39 -12.51 9.40 -2.38
N ASP A 40 -11.78 9.79 -1.34
CA ASP A 40 -12.31 10.59 -0.24
C ASP A 40 -11.82 12.04 -0.28
N ASN A 41 -10.77 12.37 -1.04
CA ASN A 41 -10.29 13.75 -1.14
C ASN A 41 -10.42 14.32 -2.55
N LEU A 42 -9.87 13.65 -3.57
CA LEU A 42 -9.91 14.19 -4.93
C LEU A 42 -11.32 14.18 -5.54
N LYS A 43 -12.06 13.08 -5.37
CA LYS A 43 -13.46 13.05 -5.78
C LYS A 43 -14.35 14.01 -4.98
N SER A 44 -14.10 14.15 -3.69
CA SER A 44 -14.77 15.16 -2.85
C SER A 44 -14.56 16.57 -3.40
N VAL A 45 -13.34 16.92 -3.80
CA VAL A 45 -13.04 18.20 -4.45
C VAL A 45 -13.76 18.33 -5.79
N ASP A 46 -13.78 17.28 -6.61
CA ASP A 46 -14.46 17.27 -7.92
C ASP A 46 -15.97 17.55 -7.76
N ASP A 47 -16.65 16.81 -6.88
CA ASP A 47 -18.08 17.00 -6.60
C ASP A 47 -18.37 18.42 -6.07
N ILE A 48 -17.52 18.93 -5.16
CA ILE A 48 -17.67 20.29 -4.62
C ILE A 48 -17.47 21.35 -5.71
N LEU A 49 -16.52 21.15 -6.63
CA LEU A 49 -16.31 22.06 -7.76
C LEU A 49 -17.50 22.06 -8.73
N LEU A 50 -18.10 20.90 -9.00
CA LEU A 50 -19.30 20.78 -9.85
C LEU A 50 -20.52 21.45 -9.20
N ILE A 51 -20.69 21.29 -7.87
CA ILE A 51 -21.74 21.98 -7.12
C ILE A 51 -21.51 23.49 -7.16
N LYS A 52 -20.27 23.93 -6.92
CA LYS A 52 -19.87 25.34 -6.97
C LYS A 52 -20.13 25.98 -8.36
N GLU A 53 -19.82 25.25 -9.43
CA GLU A 53 -20.11 25.65 -10.81
C GLU A 53 -21.61 25.84 -11.02
N ASN A 54 -22.44 24.87 -10.62
CA ASN A 54 -23.89 24.96 -10.74
C ASN A 54 -24.48 26.10 -9.89
N VAL A 55 -24.00 26.31 -8.66
CA VAL A 55 -24.45 27.43 -7.82
C VAL A 55 -24.11 28.78 -8.48
N SER A 56 -22.91 28.90 -9.07
CA SER A 56 -22.51 30.09 -9.83
C SER A 56 -23.35 30.30 -11.09
N GLY A 57 -23.74 29.20 -11.76
CA GLY A 57 -24.66 29.22 -12.89
C GLY A 57 -26.07 29.68 -12.49
N ILE A 58 -26.61 29.16 -11.39
CA ILE A 58 -27.91 29.59 -10.85
C ILE A 58 -27.90 31.08 -10.54
N LYS A 59 -26.81 31.58 -9.93
CA LYS A 59 -26.62 33.02 -9.68
C LYS A 59 -26.67 33.82 -10.99
N SER A 60 -25.86 33.45 -11.98
CA SER A 60 -25.79 34.12 -13.28
C SER A 60 -27.16 34.16 -13.98
N ASN A 61 -27.90 33.06 -13.92
CA ASN A 61 -29.21 32.94 -14.54
C ASN A 61 -30.27 33.76 -13.80
N THR A 62 -30.22 33.77 -12.46
CA THR A 62 -31.10 34.60 -11.62
C THR A 62 -30.88 36.08 -11.91
N GLU A 63 -29.62 36.51 -12.00
CA GLU A 63 -29.26 37.88 -12.39
C GLU A 63 -29.75 38.22 -13.80
N THR A 64 -29.64 37.29 -14.75
CA THR A 64 -30.15 37.46 -16.12
C THR A 64 -31.66 37.65 -16.12
N ILE A 65 -32.41 36.81 -15.38
CA ILE A 65 -33.87 36.89 -15.27
C ILE A 65 -34.32 38.25 -14.72
N ILE A 66 -33.61 38.81 -13.74
CA ILE A 66 -33.93 40.13 -13.15
C ILE A 66 -33.85 41.27 -14.18
N HIS A 67 -32.99 41.14 -15.20
CA HIS A 67 -32.74 42.18 -16.20
C HIS A 67 -33.40 41.90 -17.56
N GLU A 68 -34.10 40.78 -17.71
CA GLU A 68 -34.71 40.36 -18.98
C GLU A 68 -36.20 40.72 -19.04
N ASN A 69 -36.67 41.09 -20.23
CA ASN A 69 -38.08 41.42 -20.50
C ASN A 69 -38.76 40.37 -21.42
N ASP A 70 -37.97 39.59 -22.16
CA ASP A 70 -38.47 38.51 -23.00
C ASP A 70 -38.86 37.28 -22.16
N LYS A 71 -40.16 37.00 -22.10
CA LYS A 71 -40.71 35.86 -21.34
C LYS A 71 -40.17 34.51 -21.79
N THR A 72 -39.89 34.33 -23.08
CA THR A 72 -39.35 33.06 -23.59
C THR A 72 -37.95 32.81 -23.05
N LYS A 73 -37.13 33.85 -22.92
CA LYS A 73 -35.81 33.74 -22.30
C LYS A 73 -35.88 33.54 -20.78
N ILE A 74 -36.81 34.21 -20.10
CA ILE A 74 -37.04 33.97 -18.66
C ILE A 74 -37.39 32.49 -18.41
N GLU A 75 -38.24 31.91 -19.24
CA GLU A 75 -38.59 30.49 -19.18
C GLU A 75 -37.39 29.58 -19.45
N GLU A 76 -36.54 29.92 -20.43
CA GLU A 76 -35.30 29.20 -20.74
C GLU A 76 -34.32 29.22 -19.56
N GLU A 77 -34.05 30.40 -18.98
CA GLU A 77 -33.12 30.51 -17.85
C GLU A 77 -33.65 29.84 -16.59
N THR A 78 -34.97 29.90 -16.36
CA THR A 78 -35.64 29.16 -15.27
C THR A 78 -35.46 27.65 -15.43
N LYS A 79 -35.56 27.15 -16.67
CA LYS A 79 -35.30 25.73 -16.95
C LYS A 79 -33.83 25.37 -16.65
N ASN A 80 -32.88 26.18 -17.09
CA ASN A 80 -31.45 25.97 -16.82
C ASN A 80 -31.16 25.91 -15.31
N ILE A 81 -31.80 26.79 -14.51
CA ILE A 81 -31.71 26.77 -13.04
C ILE A 81 -32.20 25.43 -12.49
N ASN A 82 -33.37 24.96 -12.92
CA ASN A 82 -33.94 23.70 -12.46
C ASN A 82 -33.05 22.49 -12.82
N ASP A 83 -32.48 22.47 -14.03
CA ASP A 83 -31.55 21.43 -14.46
C ASP A 83 -30.27 21.40 -13.59
N MET A 84 -29.76 22.56 -13.17
CA MET A 84 -28.62 22.67 -12.25
C MET A 84 -28.95 22.20 -10.83
N ILE A 85 -30.16 22.53 -10.32
CA ILE A 85 -30.65 22.04 -9.03
C ILE A 85 -30.77 20.51 -9.03
N GLU A 86 -31.27 19.92 -10.11
CA GLU A 86 -31.38 18.47 -10.26
C GLU A 86 -29.99 17.82 -10.27
N LYS A 87 -29.04 18.36 -11.03
CA LYS A 87 -27.64 17.88 -11.03
C LYS A 87 -27.00 17.95 -9.65
N ASN A 88 -27.19 19.07 -8.95
CA ASN A 88 -26.68 19.24 -7.58
C ASN A 88 -27.23 18.19 -6.62
N THR A 89 -28.48 17.76 -6.80
CA THR A 89 -29.06 16.68 -5.98
C THR A 89 -28.25 15.38 -6.09
N SER A 90 -27.77 15.05 -7.30
CA SER A 90 -26.90 13.89 -7.52
C SER A 90 -25.52 14.08 -6.88
N TYR A 91 -24.86 15.21 -7.15
CA TYR A 91 -23.51 15.47 -6.61
C TYR A 91 -23.50 15.53 -5.08
N ILE A 92 -24.51 16.14 -4.47
CA ILE A 92 -24.69 16.16 -3.01
C ILE A 92 -24.84 14.73 -2.46
N SER A 93 -25.59 13.87 -3.16
CA SER A 93 -25.77 12.48 -2.74
C SER A 93 -24.47 11.68 -2.81
N ASP A 94 -23.66 11.88 -3.85
CA ASP A 94 -22.39 11.18 -4.02
C ASP A 94 -21.34 11.65 -3.03
N TYR A 95 -21.21 12.96 -2.85
CA TYR A 95 -20.33 13.57 -1.86
C TYR A 95 -20.64 13.08 -0.43
N GLN A 96 -21.92 12.94 -0.06
CA GLN A 96 -22.34 12.45 1.26
C GLN A 96 -21.97 10.99 1.56
N LYS A 97 -21.63 10.20 0.54
CA LYS A 97 -21.16 8.81 0.74
C LYS A 97 -19.66 8.76 1.06
N MET A 98 -18.94 9.84 0.80
CA MET A 98 -17.50 9.94 1.03
C MET A 98 -17.22 10.24 2.49
N ARG A 99 -16.02 9.87 2.94
CA ARG A 99 -15.61 10.10 4.32
C ARG A 99 -15.21 11.56 4.51
N MET A 100 -15.89 12.25 5.42
CA MET A 100 -15.55 13.62 5.81
C MET A 100 -14.74 13.66 7.12
N THR A 101 -13.99 14.74 7.29
CA THR A 101 -13.48 15.12 8.62
C THR A 101 -14.58 15.78 9.46
N LEU A 102 -14.39 15.87 10.78
CA LEU A 102 -15.35 16.57 11.66
C LEU A 102 -15.49 18.06 11.31
N GLU A 103 -14.39 18.70 10.89
CA GLU A 103 -14.38 20.11 10.47
C GLU A 103 -15.13 20.28 9.15
N GLU A 104 -14.88 19.41 8.18
CA GLU A 104 -15.60 19.39 6.90
C GLU A 104 -17.09 19.13 7.06
N GLU A 105 -17.49 18.23 7.97
CA GLU A 105 -18.90 17.94 8.24
C GLU A 105 -19.64 19.17 8.77
N GLN A 106 -18.99 20.00 9.58
CA GLN A 106 -19.58 21.25 10.08
C GLN A 106 -19.85 22.24 8.95
N PHE A 107 -18.85 22.50 8.11
CA PHE A 107 -18.98 23.37 6.95
C PHE A 107 -20.01 22.83 5.94
N TRP A 108 -20.07 21.51 5.76
CA TRP A 108 -21.04 20.88 4.87
C TRP A 108 -22.49 21.04 5.36
N LEU A 109 -22.73 20.94 6.67
CA LEU A 109 -24.04 21.19 7.25
C LEU A 109 -24.48 22.64 7.06
N GLU A 110 -23.57 23.59 7.26
CA GLU A 110 -23.80 25.01 7.00
C GLU A 110 -24.14 25.27 5.53
N PHE A 111 -23.36 24.71 4.60
CA PHE A 111 -23.62 24.80 3.18
C PHE A 111 -25.02 24.29 2.80
N LYS A 112 -25.44 23.13 3.31
CA LYS A 112 -26.78 22.58 2.98
C LYS A 112 -27.92 23.48 3.46
N ASN A 113 -27.75 24.10 4.62
CA ASN A 113 -28.73 25.07 5.12
C ASN A 113 -28.81 26.28 4.18
N ASP A 114 -27.65 26.85 3.83
CA ASP A 114 -27.56 28.02 2.96
C ASP A 114 -28.08 27.73 1.56
N LEU A 115 -27.78 26.55 0.99
CA LEU A 115 -28.29 26.10 -0.30
C LEU A 115 -29.82 26.00 -0.29
N GLY A 116 -30.42 25.54 0.81
CA GLY A 116 -31.87 25.47 0.95
C GLY A 116 -32.52 26.87 0.93
N ILE A 117 -31.96 27.79 1.72
CA ILE A 117 -32.42 29.20 1.75
C ILE A 117 -32.21 29.86 0.39
N TYR A 118 -31.05 29.62 -0.23
CA TYR A 118 -30.68 30.15 -1.53
C TYR A 118 -31.64 29.69 -2.63
N THR A 119 -31.92 28.39 -2.69
CA THR A 119 -32.82 27.81 -3.68
C THR A 119 -34.24 28.36 -3.52
N GLN A 120 -34.72 28.47 -2.28
CA GLN A 120 -36.02 29.05 -2.00
C GLN A 120 -36.10 30.53 -2.43
N LYS A 121 -35.14 31.36 -2.02
CA LYS A 121 -35.12 32.78 -2.39
C LYS A 121 -34.97 33.00 -3.90
N SER A 122 -34.19 32.15 -4.58
CA SER A 122 -34.06 32.19 -6.05
C SER A 122 -35.39 31.91 -6.73
N GLN A 123 -36.15 30.92 -6.25
CA GLN A 123 -37.50 30.65 -6.76
C GLN A 123 -38.46 31.83 -6.49
N GLU A 124 -38.41 32.41 -5.29
CA GLU A 124 -39.24 33.57 -4.94
C GLU A 124 -38.94 34.81 -5.80
N ILE A 125 -37.69 34.98 -6.25
CA ILE A 125 -37.29 36.04 -7.20
C ILE A 125 -37.93 35.77 -8.56
N ILE A 126 -37.84 34.53 -9.07
CA ILE A 126 -38.43 34.13 -10.35
C ILE A 126 -39.96 34.34 -10.32
N ASP A 127 -40.61 33.97 -9.22
CA ASP A 127 -42.07 34.13 -9.04
C ASP A 127 -42.48 35.61 -9.04
N ASP A 128 -41.69 36.48 -8.39
CA ASP A 128 -41.92 37.93 -8.39
C ASP A 128 -41.75 38.54 -9.78
N ILE A 129 -40.73 38.11 -10.54
CA ILE A 129 -40.53 38.55 -11.94
C ILE A 129 -41.70 38.12 -12.82
N ASN A 130 -42.14 36.86 -12.73
CA ASN A 130 -43.29 36.35 -13.47
C ASN A 130 -44.60 37.10 -13.13
N SER A 131 -44.69 37.63 -11.90
CA SER A 131 -45.81 38.43 -11.42
C SER A 131 -45.67 39.93 -11.72
N ASN A 132 -44.65 40.35 -12.50
CA ASN A 132 -44.30 41.74 -12.80
C ASN A 132 -44.00 42.60 -11.55
N MET A 133 -43.47 41.99 -10.49
CA MET A 133 -43.09 42.67 -9.24
C MET A 133 -41.57 42.90 -9.17
N LEU A 134 -41.02 43.65 -10.13
CA LEU A 134 -39.55 43.85 -10.29
C LEU A 134 -38.87 44.40 -9.03
N ASP A 135 -39.46 45.41 -8.38
CA ASP A 135 -38.88 46.03 -7.17
C ASP A 135 -38.69 45.01 -6.03
N LYS A 136 -39.65 44.08 -5.88
CA LYS A 136 -39.57 43.01 -4.87
C LYS A 136 -38.51 41.97 -5.21
N ALA A 137 -38.43 41.58 -6.49
CA ALA A 137 -37.41 40.67 -6.99
C ALA A 137 -35.99 41.24 -6.76
N GLN A 138 -35.78 42.52 -7.07
CA GLN A 138 -34.51 43.21 -6.84
C GLN A 138 -34.15 43.29 -5.36
N GLN A 139 -35.12 43.61 -4.49
CA GLN A 139 -34.89 43.61 -3.04
C GLN A 139 -34.47 42.22 -2.54
N LYS A 140 -35.18 41.16 -2.94
CA LYS A 140 -34.85 39.78 -2.56
C LYS A 140 -33.48 39.35 -3.08
N TYR A 141 -33.09 39.80 -4.27
CA TYR A 141 -31.75 39.56 -4.81
C TYR A 141 -30.65 40.23 -3.99
N LEU A 142 -30.87 41.45 -3.47
CA LEU A 142 -29.91 42.06 -2.54
C LEU A 142 -29.81 41.29 -1.21
N GLU A 143 -30.92 40.74 -0.72
CA GLU A 143 -30.93 39.94 0.51
C GLU A 143 -30.25 38.57 0.38
N ILE A 144 -30.14 38.01 -0.83
CA ILE A 144 -29.56 36.69 -1.05
C ILE A 144 -28.03 36.73 -1.22
N GLN A 145 -27.46 37.87 -1.63
CA GLN A 145 -26.01 38.04 -1.87
C GLN A 145 -25.11 37.62 -0.70
N PRO A 146 -25.41 37.95 0.57
CA PRO A 146 -24.59 37.49 1.70
C PRO A 146 -24.56 35.97 1.84
N ILE A 147 -25.63 35.28 1.46
CA ILE A 147 -25.72 33.81 1.48
C ILE A 147 -24.85 33.22 0.37
N GLU A 148 -24.85 33.83 -0.82
CA GLU A 148 -23.95 33.44 -1.92
C GLU A 148 -22.47 33.55 -1.52
N GLU A 149 -22.09 34.67 -0.89
CA GLU A 149 -20.73 34.89 -0.41
C GLU A 149 -20.34 33.87 0.67
N ASN A 150 -21.27 33.51 1.56
CA ASN A 150 -21.00 32.50 2.59
C ASN A 150 -20.80 31.11 1.97
N MET A 151 -21.66 30.69 1.03
CA MET A 151 -21.50 29.43 0.32
C MET A 151 -20.16 29.36 -0.45
N GLU A 152 -19.76 30.44 -1.12
CA GLU A 152 -18.47 30.54 -1.80
C GLU A 152 -17.29 30.32 -0.84
N ASN A 153 -17.33 30.96 0.33
CA ASN A 153 -16.32 30.78 1.37
C ASN A 153 -16.29 29.34 1.90
N ILE A 154 -17.46 28.74 2.13
CA ILE A 154 -17.59 27.36 2.59
C ILE A 154 -17.00 26.39 1.56
N PHE A 155 -17.31 26.54 0.26
CA PHE A 155 -16.72 25.70 -0.78
C PHE A 155 -15.19 25.77 -0.76
N ASN A 156 -14.63 26.98 -0.68
CA ASN A 156 -13.19 27.17 -0.63
C ASN A 156 -12.58 26.51 0.62
N LYS A 157 -13.27 26.55 1.76
CA LYS A 157 -12.85 25.88 3.00
C LYS A 157 -12.89 24.36 2.88
N ILE A 158 -13.96 23.78 2.34
CA ILE A 158 -14.07 22.33 2.12
C ILE A 158 -12.99 21.83 1.14
N ILE A 159 -12.74 22.58 0.06
CA ILE A 159 -11.67 22.26 -0.90
C ILE A 159 -10.31 22.31 -0.19
N GLU A 160 -10.05 23.35 0.60
CA GLU A 160 -8.80 23.50 1.37
C GLU A 160 -8.58 22.33 2.33
N ILE A 161 -9.61 21.92 3.09
CA ILE A 161 -9.55 20.79 4.02
C ILE A 161 -9.19 19.49 3.29
N ASN A 162 -9.83 19.23 2.15
CA ASN A 162 -9.58 18.02 1.36
C ASN A 162 -8.19 18.00 0.73
N LEU A 163 -7.74 19.12 0.17
CA LEU A 163 -6.39 19.23 -0.41
C LEU A 163 -5.29 19.11 0.66
N ASN A 164 -5.48 19.72 1.82
CA ASN A 164 -4.56 19.59 2.95
C ASN A 164 -4.53 18.15 3.47
N SER A 165 -5.69 17.50 3.60
CA SER A 165 -5.78 16.09 4.02
C SER A 165 -5.06 15.16 3.04
N ALA A 166 -5.27 15.36 1.73
CA ALA A 166 -4.58 14.62 0.68
C ALA A 166 -3.05 14.84 0.73
N GLN A 167 -2.61 16.08 0.92
CA GLN A 167 -1.19 16.42 1.01
C GLN A 167 -0.52 15.78 2.23
N VAL A 168 -1.17 15.82 3.40
CA VAL A 168 -0.68 15.16 4.63
C VAL A 168 -0.60 13.65 4.43
N ALA A 169 -1.62 13.04 3.83
CA ALA A 169 -1.62 11.62 3.53
C ALA A 169 -0.48 11.23 2.55
N ASN A 170 -0.25 12.03 1.51
CA ASN A 170 0.85 11.81 0.58
C ASN A 170 2.23 11.93 1.26
N LYS A 171 2.45 12.95 2.09
CA LYS A 171 3.69 13.10 2.87
C LYS A 171 3.92 11.93 3.83
N ASN A 172 2.86 11.41 4.44
CA ASN A 172 2.93 10.22 5.30
C ASN A 172 3.32 8.97 4.50
N ILE A 173 2.78 8.80 3.29
CA ILE A 173 3.18 7.73 2.37
C ILE A 173 4.67 7.82 2.05
N ASP A 174 5.16 9.01 1.65
CA ASP A 174 6.56 9.23 1.30
C ASP A 174 7.50 8.91 2.47
N SER A 175 7.17 9.42 3.67
CA SER A 175 7.96 9.18 4.89
C SER A 175 8.03 7.70 5.26
N ILE A 176 6.90 6.99 5.18
CA ILE A 176 6.83 5.55 5.48
C ILE A 176 7.58 4.73 4.43
N LEU A 177 7.46 5.09 3.15
CA LEU A 177 8.20 4.44 2.07
C LEU A 177 9.72 4.61 2.23
N LEU A 178 10.20 5.82 2.51
CA LEU A 178 11.63 6.08 2.73
C LEU A 178 12.16 5.26 3.91
N THR A 179 11.49 5.33 5.06
CA THR A 179 11.91 4.62 6.27
C THR A 179 11.89 3.11 6.07
N THR A 180 10.82 2.59 5.47
CA THR A 180 10.66 1.14 5.28
C THR A 180 11.58 0.59 4.20
N SER A 181 11.78 1.32 3.10
CA SER A 181 12.74 0.94 2.06
C SER A 181 14.15 0.82 2.62
N ASN A 182 14.59 1.80 3.43
CA ASN A 182 15.90 1.74 4.08
C ASN A 182 16.05 0.51 4.98
N ILE A 183 15.04 0.20 5.80
CA ILE A 183 15.04 -1.01 6.64
C ILE A 183 15.11 -2.28 5.78
N MET A 184 14.34 -2.36 4.69
CA MET A 184 14.34 -3.51 3.79
C MET A 184 15.67 -3.70 3.08
N ILE A 185 16.32 -2.62 2.64
CA ILE A 185 17.65 -2.65 2.02
C ILE A 185 18.69 -3.16 3.02
N ILE A 186 18.66 -2.67 4.26
CA ILE A 186 19.58 -3.11 5.32
C ILE A 186 19.36 -4.60 5.63
N LEU A 187 18.12 -5.03 5.85
CA LEU A 187 17.79 -6.43 6.12
C LEU A 187 18.17 -7.35 4.95
N SER A 188 17.91 -6.94 3.72
CA SER A 188 18.29 -7.70 2.52
C SER A 188 19.80 -7.82 2.36
N SER A 189 20.54 -6.75 2.69
CA SER A 189 22.01 -6.76 2.66
C SER A 189 22.60 -7.71 3.71
N ILE A 190 22.05 -7.68 4.95
CA ILE A 190 22.44 -8.62 6.01
C ILE A 190 22.14 -10.06 5.58
N LEU A 191 20.94 -10.32 5.05
CA LEU A 191 20.54 -11.64 4.58
C LEU A 191 21.47 -12.14 3.47
N PHE A 192 21.82 -11.28 2.51
CA PHE A 192 22.73 -11.61 1.43
C PHE A 192 24.12 -12.02 1.96
N ILE A 193 24.67 -11.25 2.90
CA ILE A 193 25.96 -11.58 3.54
C ILE A 193 25.86 -12.91 4.31
N CYS A 194 24.78 -13.12 5.07
CA CYS A 194 24.56 -14.36 5.81
C CYS A 194 24.51 -15.59 4.89
N VAL A 195 23.82 -15.48 3.74
CA VAL A 195 23.74 -16.56 2.74
C VAL A 195 25.13 -16.89 2.19
N ILE A 196 25.95 -15.89 1.86
CA ILE A 196 27.33 -16.09 1.38
C ILE A 196 28.15 -16.79 2.46
N LEU A 197 28.13 -16.30 3.70
CA LEU A 197 28.90 -16.87 4.80
C LEU A 197 28.51 -18.32 5.09
N LEU A 198 27.21 -18.63 5.10
CA LEU A 198 26.71 -19.99 5.27
C LEU A 198 27.14 -20.90 4.11
N GLY A 199 27.06 -20.41 2.88
CA GLY A 199 27.50 -21.15 1.69
C GLY A 199 28.99 -21.48 1.73
N VAL A 200 29.84 -20.51 2.05
CA VAL A 200 31.29 -20.70 2.19
C VAL A 200 31.60 -21.65 3.36
N PHE A 201 30.96 -21.46 4.51
CA PHE A 201 31.14 -22.33 5.68
C PHE A 201 30.78 -23.78 5.36
N MET A 202 29.62 -24.01 4.75
CA MET A 202 29.18 -25.35 4.36
C MET A 202 30.10 -25.97 3.30
N SER A 203 30.50 -25.22 2.29
CA SER A 203 31.42 -25.68 1.26
C SER A 203 32.75 -26.14 1.87
N ASN A 204 33.34 -25.33 2.75
CA ASN A 204 34.58 -25.67 3.46
C ASN A 204 34.42 -26.88 4.38
N TYR A 205 33.30 -26.96 5.10
CA TYR A 205 33.00 -28.09 5.99
C TYR A 205 32.93 -29.42 5.23
N VAL A 206 32.18 -29.45 4.12
CA VAL A 206 32.03 -30.63 3.26
C VAL A 206 33.35 -31.03 2.62
N ASN A 207 34.05 -30.07 1.99
CA ASN A 207 35.31 -30.34 1.30
C ASN A 207 36.37 -30.90 2.24
N LYS A 208 36.47 -30.40 3.48
CA LYS A 208 37.41 -30.91 4.48
C LYS A 208 37.15 -32.38 4.83
N LEU A 209 35.90 -32.78 5.00
CA LEU A 209 35.53 -34.15 5.35
C LEU A 209 35.65 -35.10 4.17
N LEU A 210 35.25 -34.67 2.96
CA LEU A 210 35.45 -35.44 1.73
C LEU A 210 36.93 -35.68 1.46
N LYS A 211 37.79 -34.68 1.68
CA LYS A 211 39.23 -34.85 1.51
C LYS A 211 39.79 -35.92 2.45
N LYS A 212 39.37 -35.95 3.72
CA LYS A 212 39.78 -37.02 4.66
C LYS A 212 39.36 -38.41 4.19
N ILE A 213 38.13 -38.55 3.67
CA ILE A 213 37.63 -39.83 3.13
C ILE A 213 38.43 -40.24 1.90
N ARG A 214 38.69 -39.29 0.98
CA ARG A 214 39.50 -39.54 -0.21
C ARG A 214 40.92 -39.98 0.14
N ASP A 215 41.61 -39.23 1.01
CA ASP A 215 42.98 -39.52 1.41
C ASP A 215 43.07 -40.90 2.13
N TYR A 216 42.03 -41.28 2.88
CA TYR A 216 41.92 -42.61 3.48
C TYR A 216 41.70 -43.72 2.42
N ALA A 217 40.85 -43.48 1.42
CA ALA A 217 40.63 -44.42 0.33
C ALA A 217 41.90 -44.64 -0.50
N GLU A 218 42.68 -43.58 -0.76
CA GLU A 218 43.98 -43.65 -1.45
C GLU A 218 44.99 -44.53 -0.68
N ARG A 219 44.99 -44.44 0.67
CA ARG A 219 45.82 -45.32 1.52
C ARG A 219 45.42 -46.78 1.42
N ILE A 220 44.12 -47.08 1.50
CA ILE A 220 43.59 -48.44 1.32
C ILE A 220 43.95 -48.99 -0.07
N ALA A 221 43.83 -48.19 -1.12
CA ALA A 221 44.19 -48.60 -2.49
C ALA A 221 45.67 -48.94 -2.63
N SER A 222 46.52 -48.34 -1.79
CA SER A 222 47.95 -48.63 -1.69
C SER A 222 48.28 -49.78 -0.72
N PHE A 223 47.28 -50.55 -0.29
CA PHE A 223 47.37 -51.63 0.70
C PHE A 223 47.87 -51.19 2.10
N ASP A 224 47.78 -49.89 2.43
CA ASP A 224 48.10 -49.39 3.77
C ASP A 224 46.86 -49.43 4.69
N PHE A 225 46.81 -50.46 5.53
CA PHE A 225 45.76 -50.66 6.54
C PHE A 225 46.24 -50.38 7.98
N SER A 226 47.32 -49.62 8.15
CA SER A 226 47.97 -49.42 9.46
C SER A 226 47.21 -48.45 10.38
N THR A 227 46.62 -47.40 9.84
CA THR A 227 45.94 -46.35 10.63
C THR A 227 44.48 -46.12 10.20
N PRO A 228 43.54 -45.95 11.16
CA PRO A 228 42.13 -45.67 10.87
C PRO A 228 41.89 -44.21 10.45
N ILE A 229 40.76 -43.94 9.78
CA ILE A 229 40.29 -42.57 9.52
C ILE A 229 39.66 -41.96 10.77
N ILE A 230 40.00 -40.70 11.07
CA ILE A 230 39.45 -39.95 12.22
C ILE A 230 38.55 -38.80 11.74
N ILE A 231 37.24 -38.99 11.89
CA ILE A 231 36.20 -37.97 11.71
C ILE A 231 35.33 -37.94 12.96
N GLU A 232 35.51 -36.90 13.78
CA GLU A 232 34.80 -36.72 15.06
C GLU A 232 33.51 -35.92 14.87
N THR A 233 32.63 -36.39 13.99
CA THR A 233 31.31 -35.78 13.80
C THR A 233 30.21 -36.77 14.17
N LYS A 234 29.12 -36.28 14.77
CA LYS A 234 27.94 -37.10 15.10
C LYS A 234 26.95 -37.17 13.94
N ASP A 235 27.45 -37.09 12.72
CA ASP A 235 26.61 -37.03 11.53
C ASP A 235 27.06 -38.04 10.48
N GLU A 236 26.45 -37.99 9.29
CA GLU A 236 26.60 -39.02 8.26
C GLU A 236 28.08 -39.24 7.87
N PHE A 237 28.93 -38.23 7.99
CA PHE A 237 30.38 -38.37 7.74
C PHE A 237 31.09 -39.17 8.84
N GLY A 238 30.71 -39.00 10.10
CA GLY A 238 31.26 -39.77 11.22
C GLY A 238 30.78 -41.21 11.19
N GLU A 239 29.49 -41.44 10.90
CA GLU A 239 28.94 -42.78 10.69
C GLU A 239 29.66 -43.50 9.55
N THR A 240 29.92 -42.80 8.45
CA THR A 240 30.68 -43.33 7.31
C THR A 240 32.12 -43.68 7.71
N ALA A 241 32.81 -42.80 8.45
CA ALA A 241 34.16 -43.10 8.95
C ALA A 241 34.19 -44.32 9.88
N SER A 242 33.21 -44.47 10.78
CA SER A 242 33.10 -45.64 11.65
C SER A 242 32.88 -46.93 10.86
N ALA A 243 32.02 -46.90 9.83
CA ALA A 243 31.78 -48.05 8.96
C ALA A 243 33.04 -48.43 8.15
N LEU A 244 33.75 -47.43 7.62
CA LEU A 244 35.01 -47.62 6.89
C LEU A 244 36.10 -48.22 7.78
N ASN A 245 36.26 -47.73 9.01
CA ASN A 245 37.21 -48.29 9.98
C ASN A 245 36.89 -49.76 10.31
N LYS A 246 35.60 -50.10 10.46
CA LYS A 246 35.17 -51.49 10.67
C LYS A 246 35.49 -52.39 9.46
N ALA A 247 35.38 -51.86 8.24
CA ALA A 247 35.77 -52.58 7.04
C ALA A 247 37.29 -52.85 7.00
N GLN A 248 38.13 -51.85 7.30
CA GLN A 248 39.58 -52.02 7.43
C GLN A 248 39.96 -53.07 8.48
N GLU A 249 39.32 -53.04 9.65
CA GLU A 249 39.57 -54.03 10.72
C GLU A 249 39.27 -55.46 10.24
N ASN A 250 38.18 -55.64 9.50
CA ASN A 250 37.82 -56.94 8.92
C ASN A 250 38.84 -57.40 7.86
N ILE A 251 39.35 -56.50 7.02
CA ILE A 251 40.40 -56.80 6.05
C ILE A 251 41.69 -57.22 6.77
N ASN A 252 42.13 -56.48 7.80
CA ASN A 252 43.30 -56.83 8.60
C ASN A 252 43.16 -58.23 9.23
N LYS A 253 42.00 -58.54 9.81
CA LYS A 253 41.70 -59.87 10.36
C LYS A 253 41.74 -60.98 9.29
N LEU A 254 41.26 -60.70 8.08
CA LEU A 254 41.34 -61.65 6.97
C LEU A 254 42.80 -61.89 6.56
N LEU A 255 43.59 -60.83 6.39
CA LEU A 255 45.01 -60.90 6.03
C LEU A 255 45.82 -61.68 7.09
N GLU A 256 45.59 -61.43 8.37
CA GLU A 256 46.22 -62.18 9.46
C GLU A 256 45.88 -63.68 9.41
N LYS A 257 44.61 -64.02 9.13
CA LYS A 257 44.19 -65.42 8.98
C LYS A 257 44.86 -66.08 7.78
N THR A 258 44.91 -65.41 6.63
CA THR A 258 45.55 -65.95 5.42
C THR A 258 47.06 -66.11 5.57
N LEU A 259 47.73 -65.15 6.23
CA LEU A 259 49.17 -65.23 6.52
C LEU A 259 49.48 -66.37 7.49
N LYS A 260 48.64 -66.59 8.50
CA LYS A 260 48.77 -67.76 9.40
C LYS A 260 48.58 -69.08 8.65
N ALA A 261 47.64 -69.15 7.71
CA ALA A 261 47.38 -70.35 6.91
C ALA A 261 48.50 -70.68 5.91
N LEU A 262 49.27 -69.69 5.45
CA LEU A 262 50.41 -69.87 4.54
C LEU A 262 51.73 -70.24 5.25
N LYS A 263 51.83 -70.09 6.58
CA LYS A 263 53.02 -70.44 7.38
C LYS A 263 53.04 -71.91 7.85
N ILE A 264 52.81 -72.85 6.92
CA ILE A 264 53.16 -74.27 7.13
C ILE A 264 54.68 -74.42 7.09
#